data_AF-A0A645HD88-F1
#
_entry.id   AF-A0A645HD88-F1
#
_cell.length_a   1.000
_cell.length_b   1.000
_cell.length_c   1.000
_cell.angle_alpha   90.00
_cell.angle_beta   90.00
_cell.angle_gamma   90.00
#
_symmetry.space_group_name_H-M   'P 1'
#
loop_
_entity.id
_entity.type
_entity.pdbx_description
1 polymer ?
#
loop_
_entity_poly.entity_id
_entity_poly.type
_entity_poly.pdbx_seq_one_letter_code
_entity_poly.pdbx_strand_id
1 'polypeptide(L)'
;MLEGHTAGLLIYLGVLFLSMLGIGFSFARTSWRNYRYLWQMPGQLVSDFIATDGFGLVLINMALLGFVSIGYVFLAGSSFSGPVMGGIFTVVGFAAFGKHLRNTIPIMLGVYLANQVFVWEASSVGSVLTALFATTLAPIAGAYGVIPGILAGFLHMALVMNVGYLHGGINLYNNGFSGGFVAAMLVPVLGFIISIKKFPREESDQ
;
A
#
# COMPACT_ATOMS: atom_id res chain seq x y z
N MET A 1 -13.28 -11.21 21.55
CA MET A 1 -13.64 -12.58 21.10
C MET A 1 -13.69 -12.53 19.59
N LEU A 2 -12.89 -13.34 18.89
CA LEU A 2 -12.99 -13.44 17.42
C LEU A 2 -14.32 -14.17 17.13
N GLU A 3 -15.25 -13.51 16.46
CA GLU A 3 -16.50 -14.15 16.02
C GLU A 3 -16.19 -15.35 15.12
N GLY A 4 -17.00 -16.40 15.16
CA GLY A 4 -16.75 -17.64 14.41
C GLY A 4 -16.54 -17.43 12.90
N HIS A 5 -17.14 -16.38 12.32
CA HIS A 5 -16.94 -16.00 10.92
C HIS A 5 -15.52 -15.48 10.64
N THR A 6 -14.91 -14.75 11.58
CA THR A 6 -13.56 -14.20 11.44
C THR A 6 -12.52 -15.31 11.35
N ALA A 7 -12.67 -16.37 12.17
CA ALA A 7 -11.75 -17.52 12.14
C ALA A 7 -11.78 -18.26 10.79
N GLY A 8 -12.97 -18.47 10.22
CA GLY A 8 -13.13 -19.10 8.90
C GLY A 8 -12.47 -18.29 7.77
N LEU A 9 -12.67 -16.96 7.77
CA LEU A 9 -12.06 -16.05 6.79
C LEU A 9 -10.53 -16.05 6.88
N LEU A 10 -9.99 -16.09 8.10
CA LEU A 10 -8.55 -16.17 8.34
C LEU A 10 -7.93 -17.46 7.85
N ILE A 11 -8.57 -18.59 8.12
CA ILE A 11 -8.13 -19.90 7.60
C ILE A 11 -8.13 -19.88 6.08
N TYR A 12 -9.20 -19.36 5.46
CA TYR A 12 -9.29 -19.23 4.01
C TYR A 12 -8.15 -18.38 3.42
N LEU A 13 -7.92 -17.17 3.97
CA LEU A 13 -6.83 -16.30 3.51
C LEU A 13 -5.45 -16.94 3.74
N GLY A 14 -5.25 -17.59 4.88
CA GLY A 14 -4.02 -18.29 5.22
C GLY A 14 -3.71 -19.40 4.22
N VAL A 15 -4.68 -20.28 3.94
CA VAL A 15 -4.54 -21.34 2.93
C VAL A 15 -4.25 -20.75 1.55
N LEU A 16 -4.99 -19.71 1.15
CA LEU A 16 -4.80 -19.04 -0.13
C LEU A 16 -3.37 -18.50 -0.27
N PHE A 17 -2.90 -17.67 0.67
CA PHE A 17 -1.56 -17.07 0.56
C PHE A 17 -0.43 -18.09 0.77
N LEU A 18 -0.63 -19.14 1.57
CA LEU A 18 0.32 -20.26 1.66
C LEU A 18 0.41 -21.03 0.34
N SER A 19 -0.72 -21.28 -0.32
CA SER A 19 -0.73 -21.92 -1.65
C SER A 19 -0.02 -21.06 -2.71
N MET A 20 -0.24 -19.73 -2.68
CA MET A 20 0.47 -18.80 -3.55
C MET A 20 1.98 -18.80 -3.29
N LEU A 21 2.42 -18.85 -2.03
CA LEU A 21 3.84 -19.04 -1.69
C LEU A 21 4.38 -20.35 -2.25
N GLY A 22 3.69 -21.48 -2.02
CA GLY A 22 4.15 -22.80 -2.47
C GLY A 22 4.26 -22.91 -3.99
N ILE A 23 3.25 -22.43 -4.71
CA ILE A 23 3.27 -22.36 -6.18
C ILE A 23 4.37 -21.39 -6.64
N GLY A 24 4.49 -20.24 -5.98
CA GLY A 24 5.49 -19.22 -6.31
C GLY A 24 6.91 -19.76 -6.21
N PHE A 25 7.23 -20.48 -5.13
CA PHE A 25 8.52 -21.15 -4.96
C PHE A 25 8.75 -22.27 -5.98
N SER A 26 7.71 -23.01 -6.37
CA SER A 26 7.82 -24.08 -7.36
C SER A 26 8.14 -23.54 -8.78
N PHE A 27 7.60 -22.36 -9.11
CA PHE A 27 7.83 -21.70 -10.40
C PHE A 27 9.02 -20.73 -10.39
N ALA A 28 9.58 -20.38 -9.23
CA ALA A 28 10.76 -19.56 -9.10
C ALA A 28 12.02 -20.33 -9.56
N ARG A 29 12.19 -20.48 -10.88
CA ARG A 29 13.36 -21.12 -11.49
C ARG A 29 14.64 -20.26 -11.44
N THR A 30 14.55 -19.01 -10.98
CA THR A 30 15.63 -18.02 -11.09
C THR A 30 16.00 -17.44 -9.72
N SER A 31 17.31 -17.36 -9.48
CA SER A 31 18.00 -17.00 -8.23
C SER A 31 17.32 -15.88 -7.41
N TRP A 32 17.34 -16.02 -6.07
CA TRP A 32 16.98 -15.04 -5.04
C TRP A 32 17.50 -13.61 -5.30
N ARG A 33 18.53 -13.47 -6.14
CA ARG A 33 19.06 -12.20 -6.64
C ARG A 33 18.02 -11.33 -7.35
N ASN A 34 17.06 -11.92 -8.07
CA ASN A 34 15.99 -11.19 -8.75
C ASN A 34 14.92 -10.66 -7.77
N TYR A 35 14.71 -11.32 -6.64
CA TYR A 35 13.76 -10.84 -5.62
C TYR A 35 14.20 -9.51 -4.97
N ARG A 36 15.52 -9.32 -4.80
CA ARG A 36 16.08 -8.05 -4.35
C ARG A 36 15.90 -6.93 -5.36
N TYR A 37 15.85 -7.24 -6.66
CA TYR A 37 15.65 -6.27 -7.72
C TYR A 37 14.22 -5.74 -7.72
N LEU A 38 13.22 -6.62 -7.55
CA LEU A 38 11.82 -6.24 -7.36
C LEU A 38 11.63 -5.21 -6.22
N TRP A 39 12.37 -5.37 -5.13
CA TRP A 39 12.35 -4.45 -3.97
C TRP A 39 13.06 -3.12 -4.18
N GLN A 40 13.79 -2.96 -5.28
CA GLN A 40 14.47 -1.72 -5.66
C GLN A 40 13.69 -0.94 -6.71
N MET A 41 12.67 -1.54 -7.31
CA MET A 41 11.84 -0.87 -8.29
C MET A 41 10.94 0.19 -7.62
N PRO A 42 10.76 1.35 -8.24
CA PRO A 42 9.90 2.39 -7.69
C PRO A 42 8.40 2.01 -7.74
N GLY A 43 8.01 1.06 -8.60
CA GLY A 43 6.62 0.63 -8.72
C GLY A 43 5.70 1.61 -9.44
N GLN A 44 6.25 2.54 -10.24
CA GLN A 44 5.47 3.52 -11.00
C GLN A 44 4.67 2.83 -12.13
N LEU A 45 3.59 3.50 -12.58
CA LEU A 45 2.52 2.99 -13.46
C LEU A 45 3.04 2.12 -14.63
N VAL A 46 2.34 0.99 -14.84
CA VAL A 46 2.60 -0.05 -15.87
C VAL A 46 3.89 -0.85 -15.65
N SER A 47 4.36 -0.96 -14.41
CA SER A 47 5.34 -1.98 -14.05
C SER A 47 4.66 -3.35 -13.94
N ASP A 48 4.54 -4.05 -15.06
CA ASP A 48 4.11 -5.45 -15.10
C ASP A 48 5.24 -6.33 -14.53
N PHE A 49 5.17 -6.61 -13.22
CA PHE A 49 6.17 -7.45 -12.56
C PHE A 49 6.15 -8.89 -13.10
N ILE A 50 5.04 -9.35 -13.69
CA ILE A 50 4.98 -10.70 -14.27
C ILE A 50 5.86 -10.73 -15.51
N ALA A 51 5.80 -9.68 -16.33
CA ALA A 51 6.67 -9.53 -17.49
C ALA A 51 8.14 -9.32 -17.12
N THR A 52 8.45 -8.55 -16.07
CA THR A 52 9.84 -8.20 -15.71
C THR A 52 10.54 -9.20 -14.81
N ASP A 53 9.87 -9.70 -13.77
CA ASP A 53 10.46 -10.51 -12.69
C ASP A 53 10.00 -11.98 -12.72
N GLY A 54 8.98 -12.28 -13.51
CA GLY A 54 8.48 -13.62 -13.73
C GLY A 54 7.42 -14.05 -12.73
N PHE A 55 6.52 -14.92 -13.20
CA PHE A 55 5.31 -15.34 -12.49
C PHE A 55 5.57 -15.83 -11.05
N GLY A 56 6.59 -16.66 -10.83
CA GLY A 56 6.90 -17.22 -9.50
C GLY A 56 7.25 -16.16 -8.45
N LEU A 57 8.10 -15.19 -8.80
CA LEU A 57 8.52 -14.13 -7.86
C LEU A 57 7.38 -13.16 -7.55
N VAL A 58 6.54 -12.87 -8.55
CA VAL A 58 5.33 -12.06 -8.35
C VAL A 58 4.37 -12.75 -7.41
N LEU A 59 4.13 -14.05 -7.59
CA LEU A 59 3.20 -14.80 -6.73
C LEU A 59 3.68 -14.83 -5.27
N ILE A 60 5.00 -14.94 -5.04
CA ILE A 60 5.61 -14.79 -3.71
C ILE A 60 5.35 -13.38 -3.15
N ASN A 61 5.61 -12.33 -3.93
CA ASN A 61 5.40 -10.95 -3.50
C ASN A 61 3.93 -10.66 -3.16
N MET A 62 3.01 -11.14 -3.99
CA MET A 62 1.57 -11.07 -3.77
C MET A 62 1.18 -11.74 -2.44
N ALA A 63 1.68 -12.94 -2.17
CA ALA A 63 1.41 -13.65 -0.93
C ALA A 63 1.96 -12.93 0.31
N LEU A 64 3.19 -12.41 0.25
CA LEU A 64 3.78 -11.66 1.36
C LEU A 64 3.01 -10.38 1.67
N LEU A 65 2.57 -9.65 0.65
CA LEU A 65 1.72 -8.47 0.85
C LEU A 65 0.33 -8.85 1.39
N GLY A 66 -0.18 -10.03 1.04
CA GLY A 66 -1.38 -10.62 1.65
C GLY A 66 -1.19 -10.84 3.15
N PHE A 67 -0.09 -11.48 3.56
CA PHE A 67 0.24 -11.69 4.98
C PHE A 67 0.46 -10.38 5.74
N VAL A 68 1.14 -9.40 5.14
CA VAL A 68 1.30 -8.07 5.75
C VAL A 68 -0.05 -7.38 5.94
N SER A 69 -0.96 -7.51 4.98
CA SER A 69 -2.31 -6.94 5.08
C SER A 69 -3.13 -7.62 6.20
N ILE A 70 -3.08 -8.95 6.31
CA ILE A 70 -3.66 -9.69 7.44
C ILE A 70 -3.05 -9.20 8.77
N GLY A 71 -1.72 -9.11 8.84
CA GLY A 71 -1.01 -8.65 10.01
C GLY A 71 -1.41 -7.24 10.43
N TYR A 72 -1.58 -6.32 9.47
CA TYR A 72 -2.05 -4.97 9.75
C TYR A 72 -3.45 -4.98 10.38
N VAL A 73 -4.40 -5.74 9.81
CA VAL A 73 -5.78 -5.85 10.35
C VAL A 73 -5.77 -6.38 11.78
N PHE A 74 -4.94 -7.40 12.05
CA PHE A 74 -4.78 -7.94 13.40
C PHE A 74 -4.16 -6.95 14.38
N LEU A 75 -3.08 -6.26 13.99
CA LEU A 75 -2.41 -5.27 14.83
C LEU A 75 -3.31 -4.08 15.14
N ALA A 76 -4.17 -3.69 14.18
CA ALA A 76 -5.19 -2.68 14.39
C ALA A 76 -6.33 -3.15 15.32
N GLY A 77 -6.44 -4.45 15.60
CA GLY A 77 -7.51 -5.02 16.41
C GLY A 77 -8.88 -5.06 15.72
N SER A 78 -8.90 -5.04 14.38
CA SER A 78 -10.16 -4.97 13.61
C SER A 78 -10.69 -6.35 13.23
N SER A 79 -12.00 -6.44 13.02
CA SER A 79 -12.68 -7.66 12.56
C SER A 79 -12.47 -7.90 11.08
N PHE A 80 -12.28 -9.16 10.67
CA PHE A 80 -12.32 -9.52 9.25
C PHE A 80 -13.77 -9.58 8.77
N SER A 81 -14.09 -8.75 7.79
CA SER A 81 -15.41 -8.63 7.17
C SER A 81 -15.28 -8.63 5.65
N GLY A 82 -16.40 -8.73 4.92
CA GLY A 82 -16.41 -8.70 3.46
C GLY A 82 -15.63 -7.51 2.84
N PRO A 83 -15.85 -6.27 3.31
CA PRO A 83 -15.07 -5.12 2.84
C PRO A 83 -13.56 -5.27 3.10
N VAL A 84 -13.16 -5.71 4.30
CA VAL A 84 -11.74 -5.89 4.66
C VAL A 84 -11.08 -6.93 3.76
N MET A 85 -11.79 -8.03 3.48
CA MET A 85 -11.35 -9.05 2.51
C MET A 85 -11.12 -8.44 1.12
N GLY A 86 -12.07 -7.63 0.64
CA GLY A 86 -11.93 -6.91 -0.63
C GLY A 86 -10.72 -5.96 -0.65
N GLY A 87 -10.46 -5.26 0.45
CA GLY A 87 -9.28 -4.42 0.63
C GLY A 87 -7.98 -5.23 0.55
N ILE A 88 -7.90 -6.38 1.24
CA ILE A 88 -6.75 -7.28 1.19
C ILE A 88 -6.52 -7.78 -0.25
N PHE A 89 -7.56 -8.26 -0.93
CA PHE A 89 -7.44 -8.72 -2.32
C PHE A 89 -7.04 -7.59 -3.27
N THR A 90 -7.45 -6.36 -3.00
CA THR A 90 -6.98 -5.20 -3.76
C THR A 90 -5.47 -4.98 -3.59
N VAL A 91 -4.95 -5.06 -2.36
CA VAL A 91 -3.50 -4.97 -2.11
C VAL A 91 -2.76 -6.08 -2.87
N VAL A 92 -3.24 -7.32 -2.77
CA VAL A 92 -2.64 -8.51 -3.39
C VAL A 92 -2.70 -8.45 -4.92
N GLY A 93 -3.83 -8.05 -5.51
CA GLY A 93 -3.98 -7.94 -6.96
C GLY A 93 -3.03 -6.90 -7.55
N PHE A 94 -2.93 -5.73 -6.91
CA PHE A 94 -2.00 -4.67 -7.35
C PHE A 94 -0.53 -4.94 -6.98
N ALA A 95 -0.23 -5.99 -6.21
CA ALA A 95 1.15 -6.43 -5.97
C ALA A 95 1.83 -7.00 -7.22
N ALA A 96 1.06 -7.40 -8.24
CA ALA A 96 1.60 -7.73 -9.56
C ALA A 96 1.96 -6.49 -10.40
N PHE A 97 1.49 -5.30 -9.99
CA PHE A 97 1.57 -4.05 -10.75
C PHE A 97 2.27 -2.94 -9.96
N GLY A 98 3.46 -3.22 -9.41
CA GLY A 98 4.30 -2.18 -8.82
C GLY A 98 4.30 -2.08 -7.29
N LYS A 99 3.56 -2.91 -6.54
CA LYS A 99 3.63 -2.89 -5.06
C LYS A 99 4.55 -3.98 -4.53
N HIS A 100 5.35 -3.65 -3.52
CA HIS A 100 6.16 -4.59 -2.75
C HIS A 100 6.28 -4.14 -1.29
N LEU A 101 6.86 -4.97 -0.42
CA LEU A 101 6.91 -4.69 1.02
C LEU A 101 7.52 -3.31 1.35
N ARG A 102 8.68 -2.98 0.76
CA ARG A 102 9.39 -1.72 1.03
C ARG A 102 8.63 -0.45 0.62
N ASN A 103 7.72 -0.51 -0.36
CA ASN A 103 6.96 0.68 -0.78
C ASN A 103 5.54 0.70 -0.19
N THR A 104 5.04 -0.43 0.31
CA THR A 104 3.71 -0.54 0.90
C THR A 104 3.70 -0.27 2.41
N ILE A 105 4.66 -0.82 3.15
CA ILE A 105 4.75 -0.65 4.62
C ILE A 105 4.85 0.82 5.04
N PRO A 106 5.65 1.69 4.39
CA PRO A 106 5.70 3.11 4.74
C PRO A 106 4.34 3.80 4.66
N ILE A 107 3.52 3.45 3.65
CA ILE A 107 2.18 4.01 3.47
C ILE A 107 1.26 3.60 4.62
N MET A 108 1.22 2.30 4.93
CA MET A 108 0.40 1.76 6.04
C MET A 108 0.83 2.35 7.39
N LEU A 109 2.14 2.56 7.59
CA LEU A 109 2.67 3.23 8.76
C LEU A 109 2.20 4.68 8.85
N GLY A 110 2.20 5.42 7.73
CA GLY A 110 1.66 6.77 7.66
C GLY A 110 0.20 6.86 8.09
N VAL A 111 -0.64 5.93 7.61
CA VAL A 111 -2.05 5.84 8.02
C VAL A 111 -2.19 5.54 9.51
N TYR A 112 -1.41 4.59 10.03
CA TYR A 112 -1.40 4.28 11.45
C TYR A 112 -1.01 5.49 12.30
N LEU A 113 0.03 6.23 11.92
CA LEU A 113 0.45 7.46 12.61
C LEU A 113 -0.63 8.53 12.58
N ALA A 114 -1.34 8.71 11.47
CA ALA A 114 -2.46 9.64 11.39
C ALA A 114 -3.57 9.28 12.39
N ASN A 115 -3.90 8.00 12.53
CA ASN A 115 -4.87 7.55 13.54
C ASN A 115 -4.44 7.94 14.96
N GLN A 116 -3.15 7.81 15.29
CA GLN A 116 -2.65 8.18 16.61
C GLN A 116 -2.68 9.70 16.82
N VAL A 117 -2.28 10.49 15.82
CA VAL A 117 -2.22 11.96 15.91
C VAL A 117 -3.61 12.57 16.01
N PHE A 118 -4.55 12.11 15.19
CA PHE A 118 -5.92 12.64 15.17
C PHE A 118 -6.89 11.90 16.10
N VAL A 119 -6.38 10.92 16.87
CA VAL A 119 -7.14 10.13 17.85
C VAL A 119 -8.35 9.45 17.20
N TRP A 120 -8.15 8.91 15.99
CA TRP A 120 -9.14 8.07 15.31
C TRP A 120 -9.01 6.61 15.71
N GLU A 121 -10.14 5.92 15.73
CA GLU A 121 -10.18 4.50 16.10
C GLU A 121 -9.52 3.65 15.01
N ALA A 122 -8.31 3.16 15.29
CA ALA A 122 -7.54 2.31 14.37
C ALA A 122 -8.21 0.96 14.11
N SER A 123 -8.97 0.42 15.08
CA SER A 123 -9.74 -0.82 14.97
C SER A 123 -10.98 -0.71 14.10
N SER A 124 -11.44 0.49 13.77
CA SER A 124 -12.62 0.68 12.94
C SER A 124 -12.39 0.13 11.53
N VAL A 125 -13.43 -0.47 10.94
CA VAL A 125 -13.38 -0.99 9.57
C VAL A 125 -13.03 0.11 8.58
N GLY A 126 -13.51 1.34 8.80
CA GLY A 126 -13.16 2.51 7.99
C GLY A 126 -11.66 2.78 7.97
N SER A 127 -11.02 2.90 9.13
CA SER A 127 -9.58 3.13 9.26
C SER A 127 -8.74 2.04 8.60
N VAL A 128 -9.13 0.76 8.79
CA VAL A 128 -8.42 -0.37 8.19
C VAL A 128 -8.58 -0.39 6.67
N LEU A 129 -9.79 -0.15 6.16
CA LEU A 129 -10.00 -0.02 4.71
C LEU A 129 -9.16 1.11 4.14
N THR A 130 -9.08 2.24 4.84
CA THR A 130 -8.22 3.35 4.43
C THR A 130 -6.76 2.96 4.39
N ALA A 131 -6.26 2.19 5.36
CA ALA A 131 -4.88 1.69 5.31
C ALA A 131 -4.62 0.76 4.12
N LEU A 132 -5.54 -0.16 3.83
CA LEU A 132 -5.43 -1.11 2.72
C LEU A 132 -5.50 -0.41 1.36
N PHE A 133 -6.42 0.53 1.19
CA PHE A 133 -6.57 1.27 -0.07
C PHE A 133 -5.51 2.36 -0.26
N ALA A 134 -5.02 2.99 0.82
CA ALA A 134 -3.94 3.96 0.77
C ALA A 134 -2.69 3.42 0.08
N THR A 135 -2.46 2.09 0.12
CA THR A 135 -1.36 1.42 -0.59
C THR A 135 -1.32 1.70 -2.09
N THR A 136 -2.40 2.23 -2.69
CA THR A 136 -2.36 2.79 -4.05
C THR A 136 -1.29 3.88 -4.23
N LEU A 137 -0.87 4.52 -3.14
CA LEU A 137 0.18 5.54 -3.08
C LEU A 137 1.58 4.94 -2.87
N ALA A 138 1.72 3.62 -2.81
CA ALA A 138 3.01 2.94 -2.70
C ALA A 138 4.06 3.41 -3.73
N PRO A 139 3.73 3.77 -4.99
CA PRO A 139 4.70 4.32 -5.92
C PRO A 139 5.39 5.60 -5.44
N ILE A 140 4.75 6.40 -4.56
CA ILE A 140 5.38 7.57 -3.94
C ILE A 140 6.51 7.11 -3.01
N ALA A 141 6.28 6.10 -2.19
CA ALA A 141 7.31 5.54 -1.32
C ALA A 141 8.45 4.91 -2.12
N GLY A 142 8.14 4.23 -3.23
CA GLY A 142 9.14 3.62 -4.10
C GLY A 142 9.99 4.65 -4.85
N ALA A 143 9.40 5.75 -5.32
CA ALA A 143 10.09 6.76 -6.12
C ALA A 143 10.83 7.82 -5.28
N TYR A 144 10.24 8.23 -4.15
CA TYR A 144 10.72 9.35 -3.34
C TYR A 144 11.29 8.89 -1.99
N GLY A 145 11.11 7.62 -1.63
CA GLY A 145 11.65 7.01 -0.40
C GLY A 145 10.63 6.89 0.73
N VAL A 146 11.10 6.34 1.86
CA VAL A 146 10.26 5.96 3.00
C VAL A 146 9.52 7.16 3.61
N ILE A 147 10.20 8.30 3.80
CA ILE A 147 9.60 9.48 4.46
C ILE A 147 8.43 10.04 3.62
N PRO A 148 8.58 10.29 2.30
CA PRO A 148 7.45 10.65 1.45
C PRO A 148 6.32 9.61 1.43
N GLY A 149 6.64 8.32 1.53
CA GLY A 149 5.64 7.27 1.70
C GLY A 149 4.82 7.42 2.97
N ILE A 150 5.48 7.60 4.13
CA ILE A 150 4.80 7.84 5.40
C ILE A 150 3.92 9.09 5.30
N LEU A 151 4.42 10.17 4.72
CA LEU A 151 3.65 11.40 4.51
C LEU A 151 2.42 11.15 3.61
N ALA A 152 2.57 10.39 2.53
CA ALA A 152 1.46 10.05 1.63
C ALA A 152 0.36 9.27 2.35
N GLY A 153 0.72 8.25 3.15
CA GLY A 153 -0.25 7.52 3.96
C GLY A 153 -0.95 8.40 5.00
N PHE A 154 -0.18 9.26 5.67
CA PHE A 154 -0.71 10.18 6.68
C PHE A 154 -1.75 11.14 6.08
N LEU A 155 -1.39 11.79 4.96
CA LEU A 155 -2.28 12.72 4.27
C LEU A 155 -3.50 12.03 3.65
N HIS A 156 -3.34 10.78 3.19
CA HIS A 156 -4.45 9.99 2.70
C HIS A 156 -5.49 9.73 3.78
N MET A 157 -5.07 9.29 4.97
CA MET A 157 -5.99 9.11 6.10
C MET A 157 -6.68 10.42 6.46
N ALA A 158 -5.93 11.52 6.54
CA ALA A 158 -6.49 12.83 6.82
C ALA A 158 -7.55 13.26 5.80
N LEU A 159 -7.30 13.05 4.50
CA LEU A 159 -8.28 13.37 3.47
C LEU A 159 -9.51 12.47 3.52
N VAL A 160 -9.34 11.15 3.64
CA VAL A 160 -10.48 10.21 3.65
C VAL A 160 -11.44 10.53 4.79
N MET A 161 -10.92 10.82 5.99
CA MET A 161 -11.73 11.09 7.17
C MET A 161 -12.49 12.43 7.12
N ASN A 162 -12.06 13.39 6.29
CA ASN A 162 -12.67 14.73 6.24
C ASN A 162 -13.49 14.96 4.97
N VAL A 163 -13.08 14.39 3.84
CA VAL A 163 -13.74 14.61 2.53
C VAL A 163 -15.07 13.87 2.41
N GLY A 164 -15.24 12.76 3.15
CA GLY A 164 -16.50 12.00 3.21
C GLY A 164 -17.72 12.87 3.54
N TYR A 165 -17.53 13.79 4.49
CA TYR A 165 -18.54 14.76 4.90
C TYR A 165 -18.80 15.81 3.81
N LEU A 166 -17.75 16.32 3.16
CA LEU A 166 -17.85 17.39 2.16
C LEU A 166 -18.68 17.00 0.95
N HIS A 167 -18.57 15.74 0.50
CA HIS A 167 -19.40 15.23 -0.59
C HIS A 167 -20.70 14.55 -0.10
N GLY A 168 -21.04 14.64 1.19
CA GLY A 168 -22.29 14.10 1.75
C GLY A 168 -22.51 12.61 1.47
N GLY A 169 -21.44 11.82 1.36
CA GLY A 169 -21.53 10.38 1.02
C GLY A 169 -21.86 10.03 -0.44
N ILE A 170 -22.04 11.00 -1.35
CA ILE A 170 -22.36 10.71 -2.78
C ILE A 170 -21.20 10.04 -3.53
N ASN A 171 -19.96 10.25 -3.07
CA ASN A 171 -18.80 9.54 -3.57
C ASN A 171 -18.59 8.25 -2.77
N LEU A 172 -19.11 7.16 -3.32
CA LEU A 172 -18.99 5.82 -2.74
C LEU A 172 -17.54 5.30 -2.74
N TYR A 173 -16.66 5.83 -3.60
CA TYR A 173 -15.25 5.47 -3.67
C TYR A 173 -14.34 6.59 -3.14
N ASN A 174 -14.63 7.03 -1.92
CA ASN A 174 -13.88 8.09 -1.25
C ASN A 174 -12.38 7.79 -1.12
N ASN A 175 -12.00 6.54 -0.79
CA ASN A 175 -10.58 6.16 -0.69
C ASN A 175 -9.81 6.40 -2.00
N GLY A 176 -10.36 5.99 -3.14
CA GLY A 176 -9.71 6.23 -4.44
C GLY A 176 -9.64 7.71 -4.80
N PHE A 177 -10.71 8.45 -4.54
CA PHE A 177 -10.75 9.89 -4.74
C PHE A 177 -9.68 10.61 -3.92
N SER A 178 -9.63 10.39 -2.60
CA SER A 178 -8.61 10.94 -1.73
C SER A 178 -7.20 10.51 -2.15
N GLY A 179 -7.02 9.25 -2.59
CA GLY A 179 -5.76 8.78 -3.17
C GLY A 179 -5.32 9.59 -4.39
N GLY A 180 -6.23 9.83 -5.33
CA GLY A 180 -5.98 10.67 -6.49
C GLY A 180 -5.54 12.09 -6.10
N PHE A 181 -6.23 12.71 -5.13
CA PHE A 181 -5.86 14.04 -4.61
C PHE A 181 -4.48 14.06 -3.96
N VAL A 182 -4.17 13.10 -3.09
CA VAL A 182 -2.84 13.00 -2.46
C VAL A 182 -1.75 12.85 -3.52
N ALA A 183 -1.95 11.98 -4.51
CA ALA A 183 -0.99 11.77 -5.58
C ALA A 183 -0.80 13.03 -6.42
N ALA A 184 -1.90 13.67 -6.84
CA ALA A 184 -1.88 14.90 -7.64
C ALA A 184 -1.16 16.06 -6.92
N MET A 185 -1.22 16.09 -5.59
CA MET A 185 -0.53 17.10 -4.78
C MET A 185 0.95 16.73 -4.53
N LEU A 186 1.22 15.52 -4.05
CA LEU A 186 2.57 15.15 -3.58
C LEU A 186 3.55 14.92 -4.74
N VAL A 187 3.12 14.30 -5.83
CA VAL A 187 4.03 13.93 -6.93
C VAL A 187 4.72 15.16 -7.55
N PRO A 188 3.99 16.24 -7.93
CA PRO A 188 4.63 17.45 -8.45
C PRO A 188 5.52 18.16 -7.41
N VAL A 189 5.07 18.27 -6.16
CA VAL A 189 5.81 18.94 -5.09
C VAL A 189 7.13 18.22 -4.79
N LEU A 190 7.09 16.90 -4.61
CA LEU A 190 8.28 16.10 -4.37
C LEU A 190 9.22 16.09 -5.58
N GLY A 191 8.65 16.02 -6.80
CA GLY A 191 9.40 16.15 -8.04
C GLY A 191 10.18 17.46 -8.12
N PHE A 192 9.53 18.58 -7.82
CA PHE A 192 10.14 19.91 -7.82
C PHE A 192 11.26 20.03 -6.77
N ILE A 193 11.02 19.56 -5.53
CA ILE A 193 12.03 19.61 -4.45
C ILE A 193 13.28 18.83 -4.84
N ILE A 194 13.14 17.65 -5.44
CA ILE A 194 14.28 16.86 -5.91
C ILE A 194 15.00 17.56 -7.06
N SER A 195 14.26 18.19 -7.97
CA SER A 195 14.85 18.96 -9.07
C SER A 195 15.74 20.09 -8.57
N ILE A 196 15.33 20.83 -7.54
CA ILE A 196 16.15 21.89 -6.93
C ILE A 196 17.43 21.32 -6.33
N LYS A 197 17.36 20.18 -5.63
CA LYS A 197 18.55 19.56 -5.01
C LYS A 197 19.58 19.06 -6.03
N LYS A 198 19.14 18.65 -7.23
CA LYS A 198 20.03 18.20 -8.31
C LYS A 198 20.67 19.34 -9.09
N PHE A 199 20.06 20.53 -9.08
CA PHE A 199 20.59 21.73 -9.71
C PHE A 199 20.46 22.90 -8.73
N PRO A 200 21.36 23.02 -7.74
CA PRO A 200 21.51 24.26 -7.00
C PRO A 200 21.71 25.36 -8.05
N ARG A 201 20.92 26.43 -8.01
CA ARG A 201 21.18 27.58 -8.87
C ARG A 201 22.65 27.95 -8.66
N GLU A 202 23.45 27.90 -9.74
CA GLU A 202 24.70 28.63 -9.75
C GLU A 202 24.32 30.06 -9.37
N GLU A 203 24.83 30.53 -8.23
CA GLU A 203 24.75 31.94 -7.88
C GLU A 203 25.23 32.71 -9.09
N SER A 204 24.33 33.53 -9.64
CA SER A 204 24.68 34.54 -10.62
C SER A 204 25.55 35.58 -9.91
N ASP A 205 26.83 35.28 -9.77
CA ASP A 205 27.87 36.27 -9.55
C ASP A 205 28.09 37.02 -10.88
N GLN A 206 27.21 37.98 -11.16
CA GLN A 206 27.45 39.15 -12.03
C GLN A 206 26.67 40.36 -11.52
#